data_AF-A0A7C2H4V7-F1
#
_entry.id   AF-A0A7C2H4V7-F1
#
_cell.length_a   1.000
_cell.length_b   1.000
_cell.length_c   1.000
_cell.angle_alpha   90.00
_cell.angle_beta   90.00
_cell.angle_gamma   90.00
#
_symmetry.space_group_name_H-M   'P 1'
#
loop_
_entity.id
_entity.type
_entity.pdbx_description
1 polymer ?
#
loop_
_entity_poly.entity_id
_entity_poly.type
_entity_poly.pdbx_seq_one_letter_code
_entity_poly.pdbx_strand_id
1 'polypeptide(L)'
;MAPLWRLATEVLEAREPAAGASRFLELLHRDDRVPEVAAPLLPEAVLTISWSSTVIATCRLRRPRTVLCMVSEPGGEGRRTAEALVELGARALPDEEALAAFPAQAAVLGADAVGPGGLVNKVRTGALCRTARGRGLPAIALAGETKLVPVDLPAPEPFERVPLALLDAVVLPEGPVGPEEAARRARAAPLHPSLAPLLEELARG
;
A
#
# COMPACT_ATOMS: atom_id res chain seq x y z
N MET A 1 2.17 10.41 -4.51
CA MET A 1 2.61 9.05 -4.13
C MET A 1 4.11 9.03 -3.85
N ALA A 2 4.58 8.19 -2.93
CA ALA A 2 5.99 8.07 -2.51
C ALA A 2 6.99 7.76 -3.63
N PRO A 3 6.71 6.89 -4.63
CA PRO A 3 7.70 6.53 -5.64
C PRO A 3 8.27 7.72 -6.43
N LEU A 4 7.50 8.79 -6.62
CA LEU A 4 7.98 10.00 -7.29
C LEU A 4 8.99 10.78 -6.45
N TRP A 5 8.80 10.84 -5.12
CA TRP A 5 9.75 11.45 -4.20
C TRP A 5 11.04 10.65 -4.12
N ARG A 6 10.92 9.32 -4.19
CA ARG A 6 12.05 8.39 -4.24
C ARG A 6 12.85 8.55 -5.52
N LEU A 7 12.19 8.56 -6.67
CA LEU A 7 12.83 8.82 -7.96
C LEU A 7 13.54 10.18 -7.96
N ALA A 8 12.85 11.24 -7.53
CA ALA A 8 13.43 12.57 -7.46
C ALA A 8 14.66 12.60 -6.53
N THR A 9 14.61 11.89 -5.40
CA THR A 9 15.75 11.78 -4.48
C THR A 9 16.94 11.11 -5.16
N GLU A 10 16.76 9.93 -5.77
CA GLU A 10 17.85 9.22 -6.45
C GLU A 10 18.44 10.06 -7.61
N VAL A 11 17.60 10.77 -8.37
CA VAL A 11 18.02 11.64 -9.48
C VAL A 11 18.80 12.85 -8.98
N LEU A 12 18.38 13.48 -7.88
CA LEU A 12 19.04 14.65 -7.30
C LEU A 12 20.32 14.31 -6.55
N GLU A 13 20.41 13.12 -5.95
CA GLU A 13 21.63 12.63 -5.28
C GLU A 13 22.72 12.21 -6.27
N ALA A 14 22.33 11.77 -7.46
CA ALA A 14 23.28 11.33 -8.47
C ALA A 14 23.96 12.53 -9.16
N ARG A 15 25.27 12.42 -9.44
CA ARG A 15 25.98 13.40 -10.27
C ARG A 15 25.39 13.49 -11.68
N GLU A 16 25.01 12.34 -12.23
CA GLU A 16 24.36 12.20 -13.54
C GLU A 16 22.90 11.75 -13.31
N PRO A 17 21.88 12.52 -13.73
CA PRO A 17 20.47 12.19 -13.52
C PRO A 17 20.07 10.79 -14.00
N ALA A 18 20.65 10.34 -15.12
CA ALA A 18 20.38 9.02 -15.68
C ALA A 18 20.81 7.89 -14.72
N ALA A 19 21.92 8.05 -14.01
CA ALA A 19 22.39 7.06 -13.03
C ALA A 19 21.45 6.97 -11.82
N GLY A 20 20.90 8.11 -11.37
CA GLY A 20 19.87 8.14 -10.32
C GLY A 20 18.58 7.44 -10.76
N ALA A 21 18.12 7.70 -11.99
CA ALA A 21 16.98 7.01 -12.56
C ALA A 21 17.22 5.48 -12.64
N SER A 22 18.41 5.03 -13.04
CA SER A 22 18.78 3.60 -13.05
C SER A 22 18.75 2.98 -11.65
N ARG A 23 19.27 3.66 -10.62
CA ARG A 23 19.18 3.18 -9.23
C ARG A 23 17.73 3.06 -8.76
N PHE A 24 16.88 4.05 -9.09
CA PHE A 24 15.47 3.95 -8.78
C PHE A 24 14.79 2.77 -9.48
N LEU A 25 15.14 2.49 -10.74
CA LEU A 25 14.63 1.30 -11.44
C LEU A 25 15.06 0.00 -10.74
N GLU A 26 16.29 -0.08 -10.23
CA GLU A 26 16.73 -1.23 -9.43
C GLU A 26 15.90 -1.41 -8.15
N LEU A 27 15.58 -0.30 -7.45
CA LEU A 27 14.68 -0.33 -6.30
C LEU A 27 13.28 -0.82 -6.69
N LEU A 28 12.74 -0.33 -7.81
CA LEU A 28 11.44 -0.74 -8.31
C LEU A 28 11.40 -2.24 -8.66
N HIS A 29 12.46 -2.79 -9.26
CA HIS A 29 12.56 -4.22 -9.52
C HIS A 29 12.67 -5.05 -8.24
N ARG A 30 13.20 -4.51 -7.14
CA ARG A 30 13.18 -5.21 -5.84
C ARG A 30 11.74 -5.32 -5.30
N ASP A 31 10.93 -4.29 -5.53
CA ASP A 31 9.52 -4.28 -5.11
C ASP A 31 8.68 -5.39 -5.79
N ASP A 32 9.12 -5.89 -6.95
CA ASP A 32 8.48 -7.02 -7.63
C ASP A 32 8.55 -8.33 -6.83
N ARG A 33 9.38 -8.40 -5.78
CA ARG A 33 9.45 -9.53 -4.86
C ARG A 33 8.34 -9.53 -3.80
N VAL A 34 7.69 -8.39 -3.54
CA VAL A 34 6.66 -8.27 -2.50
C VAL A 34 5.55 -9.32 -2.66
N PRO A 35 5.02 -9.62 -3.87
CA PRO A 35 4.01 -10.65 -4.05
C PRO A 35 4.44 -12.05 -3.60
N GLU A 36 5.68 -12.45 -3.88
CA GLU A 36 6.22 -13.76 -3.49
C GLU A 36 6.37 -13.86 -1.97
N VAL A 37 6.82 -12.78 -1.34
CA VAL A 37 6.97 -12.68 0.13
C VAL A 37 5.61 -12.66 0.83
N ALA A 38 4.64 -11.97 0.25
CA ALA A 38 3.32 -11.78 0.83
C ALA A 38 2.43 -13.03 0.67
N ALA A 39 2.51 -13.74 -0.46
CA ALA A 39 1.59 -14.82 -0.79
C ALA A 39 1.42 -15.86 0.35
N PRO A 40 2.48 -16.38 1.00
CA PRO A 40 2.34 -17.34 2.10
C PRO A 40 1.59 -16.80 3.34
N LEU A 41 1.48 -15.49 3.49
CA LEU A 41 0.82 -14.83 4.63
C LEU A 41 -0.69 -14.68 4.42
N LEU A 42 -1.17 -14.78 3.19
CA LEU A 42 -2.57 -14.55 2.86
C LEU A 42 -3.44 -15.76 3.26
N PRO A 43 -4.58 -15.54 3.94
CA PRO A 43 -5.55 -16.59 4.23
C PRO A 43 -6.35 -16.98 2.99
N GLU A 44 -7.30 -17.90 3.16
CA GLU A 44 -8.16 -18.40 2.06
C GLU A 44 -9.22 -17.39 1.60
N ALA A 45 -9.61 -16.45 2.47
CA ALA A 45 -10.55 -15.38 2.12
C ALA A 45 -9.96 -14.00 2.44
N VAL A 46 -9.83 -13.14 1.43
CA VAL A 46 -9.26 -11.80 1.57
C VAL A 46 -10.24 -10.72 1.11
N LEU A 47 -10.27 -9.60 1.83
CA LEU A 47 -10.97 -8.38 1.44
C LEU A 47 -9.93 -7.30 1.11
N THR A 48 -9.98 -6.76 -0.10
CA THR A 48 -9.09 -5.68 -0.57
C THR A 48 -9.88 -4.43 -0.96
N ILE A 49 -9.15 -3.35 -1.21
CA ILE A 49 -9.67 -2.05 -1.62
C ILE A 49 -8.79 -1.46 -2.73
N SER A 50 -9.43 -0.69 -3.61
CA SER A 50 -8.83 0.02 -4.74
C SER A 50 -8.17 -0.92 -5.76
N TRP A 51 -7.28 -0.35 -6.57
CA TRP A 51 -6.47 -1.04 -7.57
C TRP A 51 -5.00 -1.06 -7.16
N SER A 52 -4.48 -2.25 -6.88
CA SER A 52 -3.06 -2.47 -6.56
C SER A 52 -2.54 -3.65 -7.37
N SER A 53 -1.57 -3.38 -8.26
CA SER A 53 -0.87 -4.41 -9.02
C SER A 53 -0.19 -5.42 -8.09
N THR A 54 0.38 -4.96 -6.97
CA THR A 54 1.02 -5.82 -5.96
C THR A 54 0.00 -6.75 -5.30
N VAL A 55 -1.18 -6.26 -4.90
CA VAL A 55 -2.23 -7.12 -4.32
C VAL A 55 -2.74 -8.13 -5.35
N ILE A 56 -2.96 -7.69 -6.60
CA ILE A 56 -3.40 -8.57 -7.70
C ILE A 56 -2.38 -9.69 -7.95
N ALA A 57 -1.09 -9.34 -8.07
CA ALA A 57 -0.02 -10.31 -8.26
C ALA A 57 0.05 -11.29 -7.08
N THR A 58 -0.08 -10.79 -5.85
CA THR A 58 -0.08 -11.62 -4.64
C THR A 58 -1.24 -12.61 -4.62
N CYS A 59 -2.45 -12.15 -4.93
CA CYS A 59 -3.63 -13.01 -5.05
C CYS A 59 -3.46 -14.08 -6.13
N ARG A 60 -2.85 -13.75 -7.28
CA ARG A 60 -2.57 -14.73 -8.35
C ARG A 60 -1.58 -15.79 -7.94
N LEU A 61 -0.55 -15.42 -7.20
CA LEU A 61 0.44 -16.37 -6.66
C LEU A 61 -0.18 -17.25 -5.58
N ARG A 62 -0.90 -16.65 -4.63
CA ARG A 62 -1.51 -17.37 -3.49
C ARG A 62 -2.73 -18.21 -3.87
N ARG A 63 -3.52 -17.74 -4.83
CA ARG A 63 -4.83 -18.28 -5.22
C ARG A 63 -5.78 -18.51 -4.03
N PRO A 64 -6.14 -17.49 -3.22
CA PRO A 64 -7.15 -17.65 -2.16
C PRO A 64 -8.47 -18.17 -2.73
N ARG A 65 -9.19 -19.01 -1.98
CA ARG A 65 -10.55 -19.46 -2.35
C ARG A 65 -11.56 -18.33 -2.51
N THR A 66 -11.36 -17.20 -1.84
CA THR A 66 -12.27 -16.05 -1.90
C THR A 66 -11.49 -14.75 -1.94
N VAL A 67 -11.74 -13.95 -2.98
CA VAL A 67 -11.18 -12.60 -3.12
C VAL A 67 -12.33 -11.62 -3.30
N LEU A 68 -12.44 -10.67 -2.37
CA LEU A 68 -13.48 -9.64 -2.38
C LEU A 68 -12.83 -8.28 -2.48
N CYS A 69 -13.38 -7.40 -3.31
CA CYS A 69 -12.87 -6.05 -3.49
C CYS A 69 -13.95 -5.06 -3.10
N MET A 70 -13.66 -4.13 -2.20
CA MET A 70 -14.51 -2.94 -2.03
C MET A 70 -14.56 -2.17 -3.36
N VAL A 71 -15.75 -1.77 -3.83
CA VAL A 71 -15.91 -0.99 -5.08
C VAL A 71 -14.98 0.22 -5.13
N SER A 72 -14.69 0.84 -3.99
CA SER A 72 -13.80 1.99 -3.83
C SER A 72 -14.41 3.27 -4.41
N GLU A 73 -15.60 3.62 -3.92
CA GLU A 73 -16.27 4.84 -4.36
C GLU A 73 -15.48 6.09 -3.94
N PRO A 74 -15.51 7.16 -4.74
CA PRO A 74 -16.28 7.33 -5.99
C PRO A 74 -15.58 6.80 -7.25
N GLY A 75 -14.32 6.34 -7.16
CA GLY A 75 -13.48 6.01 -8.32
C GLY A 75 -13.78 4.65 -8.95
N GLY A 76 -14.36 3.71 -8.21
CA GLY A 76 -14.76 2.40 -8.72
C GLY A 76 -13.60 1.46 -9.01
N GLU A 77 -12.39 1.76 -8.52
CA GLU A 77 -11.16 1.02 -8.86
C GLU A 77 -11.22 -0.45 -8.45
N GLY A 78 -11.98 -0.79 -7.39
CA GLY A 78 -12.13 -2.16 -6.95
C GLY A 78 -12.92 -3.06 -7.90
N ARG A 79 -13.76 -2.48 -8.78
CA ARG A 79 -14.40 -3.24 -9.87
C ARG A 79 -13.35 -3.77 -10.85
N ARG A 80 -12.39 -2.91 -11.21
CA ARG A 80 -11.26 -3.29 -12.05
C ARG A 80 -10.46 -4.40 -11.37
N THR A 81 -10.18 -4.29 -10.06
CA THR A 81 -9.45 -5.32 -9.31
C THR A 81 -10.16 -6.66 -9.34
N ALA A 82 -11.48 -6.67 -9.16
CA ALA A 82 -12.29 -7.88 -9.29
C ALA A 82 -12.25 -8.46 -10.70
N GLU A 83 -12.36 -7.63 -11.74
CA GLU A 83 -12.23 -8.05 -13.15
C GLU A 83 -10.85 -8.66 -13.45
N ALA A 84 -9.78 -8.07 -12.91
CA ALA A 84 -8.42 -8.56 -13.09
C ALA A 84 -8.13 -9.87 -12.34
N LEU A 85 -8.98 -10.25 -11.40
CA LEU A 85 -8.88 -11.49 -10.62
C LEU A 85 -10.09 -12.41 -10.86
N VAL A 86 -10.79 -12.22 -11.98
CA VAL A 86 -11.98 -13.00 -12.35
C VAL A 86 -11.67 -14.50 -12.44
N GLU A 87 -10.44 -14.86 -12.82
CA GLU A 87 -9.95 -16.24 -12.85
C GLU A 87 -9.88 -16.91 -11.46
N LEU A 88 -9.92 -16.11 -10.39
CA LEU A 88 -10.00 -16.57 -9.00
C LEU A 88 -11.43 -16.46 -8.44
N GLY A 89 -12.43 -16.11 -9.27
CA GLY A 89 -13.79 -15.85 -8.82
C GLY A 89 -13.92 -14.57 -7.99
N ALA A 90 -13.02 -13.60 -8.17
CA ALA A 90 -13.07 -12.35 -7.42
C ALA A 90 -14.34 -11.54 -7.77
N ARG A 91 -14.90 -10.85 -6.77
CA ARG A 91 -16.07 -9.99 -6.95
C ARG A 91 -15.92 -8.66 -6.21
N ALA A 92 -16.51 -7.62 -6.79
CA ALA A 92 -16.61 -6.32 -6.13
C ALA A 92 -17.87 -6.26 -5.25
N LEU A 93 -17.75 -5.66 -4.07
CA LEU A 93 -18.82 -5.44 -3.11
C LEU A 93 -18.97 -3.94 -2.85
N PRO A 94 -20.21 -3.41 -2.71
CA PRO A 94 -20.42 -2.05 -2.22
C PRO A 94 -19.65 -1.82 -0.92
N ASP A 95 -19.02 -0.65 -0.78
CA ASP A 95 -18.07 -0.39 0.31
C ASP A 95 -18.71 -0.57 1.69
N GLU A 96 -19.94 -0.09 1.88
CA GLU A 96 -20.67 -0.24 3.15
C GLU A 96 -21.05 -1.71 3.44
N GLU A 97 -21.43 -2.47 2.42
CA GLU A 97 -21.76 -3.90 2.57
C GLU A 97 -20.51 -4.69 2.97
N ALA A 98 -19.38 -4.42 2.30
CA ALA A 98 -18.10 -5.05 2.59
C ALA A 98 -17.62 -4.77 4.02
N LEU A 99 -17.77 -3.53 4.50
CA LEU A 99 -17.39 -3.14 5.86
C LEU A 99 -18.35 -3.70 6.92
N ALA A 100 -19.66 -3.73 6.64
CA ALA A 100 -20.66 -4.23 7.57
C ALA A 100 -20.54 -5.76 7.76
N ALA A 101 -20.42 -6.51 6.67
CA ALA A 101 -20.35 -7.97 6.74
C ALA A 101 -18.93 -8.48 7.03
N PHE A 102 -17.90 -7.81 6.51
CA PHE A 102 -16.51 -8.29 6.46
C PHE A 102 -16.39 -9.80 6.20
N PRO A 103 -16.85 -10.31 5.03
CA PRO A 103 -16.91 -11.74 4.76
C PRO A 103 -15.55 -12.29 4.29
N ALA A 104 -14.48 -12.00 5.04
CA ALA A 104 -13.11 -12.40 4.76
C ALA A 104 -12.36 -12.71 6.06
N GLN A 105 -11.16 -13.27 5.95
CA GLN A 105 -10.27 -13.63 7.06
C GLN A 105 -9.15 -12.60 7.27
N ALA A 106 -8.91 -11.71 6.31
CA ALA A 106 -7.96 -10.61 6.43
C ALA A 106 -8.35 -9.45 5.52
N ALA A 107 -7.96 -8.23 5.92
CA ALA A 107 -7.86 -7.10 5.02
C ALA A 107 -6.47 -7.09 4.38
N VAL A 108 -6.40 -7.00 3.05
CA VAL A 108 -5.13 -6.93 2.30
C VAL A 108 -5.19 -5.72 1.38
N LEU A 109 -4.29 -4.76 1.55
CA LEU A 109 -4.32 -3.47 0.86
C LEU A 109 -2.95 -3.12 0.26
N GLY A 110 -2.95 -2.24 -0.74
CA GLY A 110 -1.73 -1.60 -1.23
C GLY A 110 -1.36 -0.35 -0.43
N ALA A 111 -0.34 0.37 -0.91
CA ALA A 111 0.06 1.67 -0.37
C ALA A 111 0.48 2.63 -1.50
N ASP A 112 0.14 3.91 -1.36
CA ASP A 112 0.70 5.00 -2.15
C ASP A 112 1.94 5.59 -1.51
N ALA A 113 2.00 5.58 -0.18
CA ALA A 113 3.16 5.96 0.62
C ALA A 113 3.09 5.31 2.00
N VAL A 114 4.24 5.13 2.63
CA VAL A 114 4.39 4.70 4.03
C VAL A 114 5.33 5.70 4.70
N GLY A 115 4.76 6.56 5.52
CA GLY A 115 5.47 7.54 6.33
C GLY A 115 5.56 7.12 7.81
N PRO A 116 6.27 7.90 8.65
CA PRO A 116 6.44 7.60 10.07
C PRO A 116 5.12 7.58 10.87
N GLY A 117 4.14 8.41 10.50
CA GLY A 117 2.85 8.54 11.18
C GLY A 117 1.73 7.74 10.53
N GLY A 118 1.91 7.24 9.32
CA GLY A 118 0.87 6.46 8.64
C GLY A 118 1.17 6.07 7.21
N LEU A 119 0.37 5.14 6.71
CA LEU A 119 0.30 4.76 5.32
C LEU A 119 -0.73 5.64 4.60
N VAL A 120 -0.39 6.14 3.42
CA VAL A 120 -1.34 6.81 2.52
C VAL A 120 -1.87 5.79 1.53
N ASN A 121 -3.18 5.72 1.38
CA ASN A 121 -3.85 4.87 0.39
C ASN A 121 -5.25 5.44 0.10
N LYS A 122 -6.01 4.78 -0.78
CA LYS A 122 -7.40 5.12 -1.10
C LYS A 122 -8.25 5.37 0.16
N VAL A 123 -9.15 6.35 0.10
CA VAL A 123 -10.18 6.59 1.12
C VAL A 123 -10.96 5.32 1.47
N ARG A 124 -11.42 5.21 2.71
CA ARG A 124 -12.02 4.03 3.37
C ARG A 124 -11.06 2.88 3.69
N THR A 125 -9.79 2.94 3.30
CA THR A 125 -8.77 2.00 3.80
C THR A 125 -8.68 2.00 5.32
N GLY A 126 -8.78 3.16 5.98
CA GLY A 126 -8.77 3.25 7.44
C GLY A 126 -9.98 2.59 8.07
N ALA A 127 -11.16 2.70 7.42
CA ALA A 127 -12.36 2.00 7.85
C ALA A 127 -12.19 0.49 7.69
N LEU A 128 -11.63 0.02 6.57
CA LEU A 128 -11.33 -1.40 6.35
C LEU A 128 -10.42 -1.98 7.44
N CYS A 129 -9.31 -1.30 7.76
CA CYS A 129 -8.38 -1.76 8.80
C CYS A 129 -9.02 -1.76 10.20
N ARG A 130 -9.79 -0.72 10.55
CA ARG A 130 -10.52 -0.67 11.84
C ARG A 130 -11.55 -1.80 11.95
N THR A 131 -12.27 -2.08 10.87
CA THR A 131 -13.27 -3.15 10.82
C THR A 131 -12.64 -4.53 10.99
N ALA A 132 -11.49 -4.78 10.33
CA ALA A 132 -10.73 -6.02 10.50
C ALA A 132 -10.28 -6.18 11.96
N ARG A 133 -9.63 -5.15 12.52
CA ARG A 133 -9.17 -5.12 13.90
C ARG A 133 -10.31 -5.33 14.91
N GLY A 134 -11.45 -4.67 14.70
CA GLY A 134 -12.63 -4.82 15.55
C GLY A 134 -13.22 -6.25 15.55
N ARG A 135 -12.89 -7.06 14.54
CA ARG A 135 -13.24 -8.48 14.43
C ARG A 135 -12.10 -9.41 14.86
N GLY A 136 -10.97 -8.89 15.32
CA GLY A 136 -9.78 -9.68 15.63
C GLY A 136 -9.13 -10.31 14.40
N LEU A 137 -9.32 -9.73 13.21
CA LEU A 137 -8.77 -10.20 11.94
C LEU A 137 -7.63 -9.29 11.49
N PRO A 138 -6.59 -9.84 10.83
CA PRO A 138 -5.43 -9.06 10.45
C PRO A 138 -5.71 -8.08 9.30
N ALA A 139 -5.05 -6.93 9.37
CA ALA A 139 -4.91 -5.96 8.28
C ALA A 139 -3.44 -5.91 7.81
N ILE A 140 -3.22 -6.27 6.55
CA ILE A 140 -1.89 -6.43 5.95
C ILE A 140 -1.74 -5.44 4.80
N ALA A 141 -0.73 -4.58 4.87
CA ALA A 141 -0.36 -3.69 3.76
C ALA A 141 0.77 -4.30 2.94
N LEU A 142 0.64 -4.29 1.62
CA LEU A 142 1.69 -4.70 0.69
C LEU A 142 2.35 -3.45 0.12
N ALA A 143 3.62 -3.24 0.43
CA ALA A 143 4.36 -2.04 0.07
C ALA A 143 5.78 -2.39 -0.39
N GLY A 144 6.24 -1.72 -1.45
CA GLY A 144 7.64 -1.77 -1.82
C GLY A 144 8.52 -0.83 -0.97
N GLU A 145 9.83 -0.99 -1.05
CA GLU A 145 10.79 -0.02 -0.51
C GLU A 145 10.57 1.36 -1.14
N THR A 146 10.16 1.42 -2.41
CA THR A 146 9.85 2.69 -3.10
C THR A 146 8.61 3.41 -2.54
N LYS A 147 7.86 2.76 -1.63
CA LYS A 147 6.73 3.38 -0.93
C LYS A 147 7.14 4.05 0.37
N LEU A 148 8.32 3.74 0.92
CA LEU A 148 8.79 4.32 2.18
C LEU A 148 9.27 5.75 1.99
N VAL A 149 8.84 6.68 2.85
CA VAL A 149 9.34 8.07 2.86
C VAL A 149 9.57 8.56 4.29
N PRO A 150 10.54 9.45 4.55
CA PRO A 150 10.91 9.85 5.91
C PRO A 150 9.93 10.84 6.55
N VAL A 151 8.90 11.25 5.83
CA VAL A 151 7.90 12.23 6.24
C VAL A 151 6.50 11.75 5.91
N ASP A 152 5.51 12.31 6.57
CA ASP A 152 4.11 12.04 6.29
C ASP A 152 3.62 12.88 5.10
N LEU A 153 3.61 12.30 3.89
CA LEU A 153 3.12 13.00 2.69
C LEU A 153 1.63 13.34 2.78
N PRO A 154 1.16 14.51 2.32
CA PRO A 154 -0.26 14.85 2.28
C PRO A 154 -1.10 13.77 1.59
N ALA A 155 -2.33 13.60 2.09
CA ALA A 155 -3.31 12.64 1.58
C ALA A 155 -4.59 13.39 1.16
N PRO A 156 -4.56 14.13 0.04
CA PRO A 156 -5.76 14.81 -0.46
C PRO A 156 -6.78 13.77 -0.94
N GLU A 157 -8.05 14.16 -1.03
CA GLU A 157 -9.08 13.29 -1.61
C GLU A 157 -8.70 12.86 -3.04
N PRO A 158 -8.94 11.58 -3.43
CA PRO A 158 -9.67 10.55 -2.70
C PRO A 158 -8.74 9.61 -1.89
N PHE A 159 -7.64 10.10 -1.34
CA PHE A 159 -6.74 9.35 -0.46
C PHE A 159 -6.96 9.72 1.00
N GLU A 160 -6.48 8.87 1.91
CA GLU A 160 -6.44 9.14 3.34
C GLU A 160 -5.14 8.64 3.95
N ARG A 161 -4.82 9.14 5.14
CA ARG A 161 -3.77 8.55 5.99
C ARG A 161 -4.37 7.54 6.96
N VAL A 162 -3.85 6.32 6.91
CA VAL A 162 -4.15 5.24 7.83
C VAL A 162 -3.01 5.10 8.85
N PRO A 163 -3.28 5.26 10.16
CA PRO A 163 -2.26 5.03 11.18
C PRO A 163 -1.68 3.62 11.09
N LEU A 164 -0.35 3.49 11.15
CA LEU A 164 0.33 2.19 11.08
C LEU A 164 -0.13 1.22 12.19
N ALA A 165 -0.53 1.74 13.35
CA ALA A 165 -1.05 0.94 14.47
C ALA A 165 -2.37 0.18 14.16
N LEU A 166 -3.03 0.48 13.04
CA LEU A 166 -4.18 -0.28 12.55
C LEU A 166 -3.79 -1.50 11.70
N LEU A 167 -2.51 -1.63 11.35
CA LEU A 167 -1.98 -2.73 10.55
C LEU A 167 -1.30 -3.75 11.47
N ASP A 168 -1.44 -5.02 11.14
CA ASP A 168 -0.70 -6.11 11.77
C ASP A 168 0.67 -6.27 11.12
N ALA A 169 0.76 -6.01 9.81
CA ALA A 169 2.01 -6.04 9.08
C ALA A 169 2.02 -5.08 7.87
N VAL A 170 3.21 -4.58 7.56
CA VAL A 170 3.58 -4.04 6.25
C VAL A 170 4.55 -5.02 5.62
N VAL A 171 4.21 -5.59 4.47
CA VAL A 171 5.06 -6.53 3.75
C VAL A 171 5.94 -5.77 2.78
N LEU A 172 7.26 -5.85 3.01
CA LEU A 172 8.34 -5.29 2.19
C LEU A 172 9.08 -6.41 1.43
N PRO A 173 9.97 -6.09 0.47
CA PRO A 173 10.71 -7.11 -0.28
C PRO A 173 11.56 -8.06 0.58
N GLU A 174 11.96 -7.64 1.79
CA GLU A 174 12.74 -8.46 2.73
C GLU A 174 11.86 -9.31 3.65
N GLY A 175 10.56 -9.00 3.77
CA GLY A 175 9.67 -9.66 4.71
C GLY A 175 8.58 -8.77 5.30
N PRO A 176 7.62 -9.38 6.02
CA PRO A 176 6.66 -8.64 6.84
C PRO A 176 7.35 -7.94 8.01
N VAL A 177 6.96 -6.70 8.27
CA VAL A 177 7.38 -5.92 9.42
C VAL A 177 6.19 -5.36 10.18
N GLY A 178 6.30 -5.26 11.51
CA GLY A 178 5.26 -4.64 12.34
C GLY A 178 5.22 -3.11 12.20
N PRO A 179 4.21 -2.44 12.78
CA PRO A 179 4.02 -0.99 12.67
C PRO A 179 5.22 -0.14 13.10
N GLU A 180 5.85 -0.49 14.22
CA GLU A 180 7.01 0.27 14.74
C GLU A 180 8.24 0.16 13.83
N GLU A 181 8.48 -1.05 13.31
CA GLU A 181 9.53 -1.32 12.35
C GLU A 181 9.27 -0.59 11.03
N ALA A 182 8.05 -0.64 10.51
CA ALA A 182 7.65 0.08 9.31
C ALA A 182 7.87 1.59 9.47
N ALA A 183 7.47 2.16 10.60
CA ALA A 183 7.71 3.58 10.91
C ALA A 183 9.21 3.91 11.00
N ARG A 184 10.02 3.02 11.58
CA ARG A 184 11.48 3.21 11.67
C ARG A 184 12.13 3.17 10.30
N ARG A 185 11.76 2.20 9.45
CA ARG A 185 12.26 2.11 8.07
C ARG A 185 11.82 3.29 7.22
N ALA A 186 10.58 3.76 7.38
CA ALA A 186 10.10 4.99 6.76
C ALA A 186 10.98 6.18 7.14
N ARG A 187 11.21 6.43 8.45
CA ARG A 187 12.12 7.50 8.92
C ARG A 187 13.54 7.42 8.36
N ALA A 188 14.04 6.21 8.12
CA ALA A 188 15.38 5.98 7.59
C ALA A 188 15.44 6.06 6.05
N ALA A 189 14.31 6.13 5.36
CA ALA A 189 14.28 6.23 3.90
C ALA A 189 14.89 7.57 3.45
N PRO A 190 15.78 7.59 2.43
CA PRO A 190 16.36 8.84 1.97
C PRO A 190 15.33 9.82 1.40
N LEU A 191 15.62 11.11 1.58
CA LEU A 191 14.91 12.21 0.93
C LEU A 191 15.93 13.32 0.69
N HIS A 192 16.08 13.72 -0.56
CA HIS A 192 17.05 14.76 -0.91
C HIS A 192 16.64 16.10 -0.27
N PRO A 193 17.56 16.86 0.37
CA PRO A 193 17.23 18.11 1.06
C PRO A 193 16.52 19.16 0.19
N SER A 194 16.81 19.20 -1.12
CA SER A 194 16.12 20.13 -2.04
C SER A 194 14.63 19.87 -2.21
N LEU A 195 14.12 18.72 -1.74
CA LEU A 195 12.70 18.40 -1.76
C LEU A 195 11.96 18.91 -0.50
N ALA A 196 12.69 19.33 0.55
CA ALA A 196 12.08 19.82 1.79
C ALA A 196 11.15 21.04 1.60
N PRO A 197 11.50 22.07 0.81
CA PRO A 197 10.61 23.21 0.60
C PRO A 197 9.27 22.83 -0.06
N LEU A 198 9.28 21.83 -0.95
CA LEU A 198 8.06 21.34 -1.60
C LEU A 198 7.12 20.66 -0.59
N LEU A 199 7.65 19.98 0.43
CA LEU A 199 6.83 19.40 1.49
C LEU A 199 6.12 20.49 2.31
N GLU A 200 6.82 21.58 2.62
CA GLU A 200 6.23 22.71 3.34
C GLU A 200 5.14 23.41 2.52
N GLU A 201 5.34 23.53 1.21
CA GLU A 201 4.33 24.05 0.30
C GLU A 201 3.07 23.16 0.28
N LEU A 202 3.25 21.86 0.10
CA LEU A 202 2.14 20.91 0.07
C LEU A 202 1.43 20.73 1.41
N ALA A 203 2.05 21.11 2.54
CA ALA A 203 1.42 21.11 3.85
C ALA A 203 0.58 22.36 4.14
N ARG A 204 0.71 23.42 3.32
CA ARG A 204 0.00 24.70 3.48
C ARG A 204 -1.27 24.81 2.61
N GLY A 205 -1.44 23.92 1.63
CA GLY A 205 -2.62 23.83 0.77
C GLY A 205 -3.57 22.74 1.23
#